data_AF-A0A8T1UH52-F1
#
_entry.id   AF-A0A8T1UH52-F1
#
_cell.length_a   1.000
_cell.length_b   1.000
_cell.length_c   1.000
_cell.angle_alpha   90.00
_cell.angle_beta   90.00
_cell.angle_gamma   90.00
#
_symmetry.space_group_name_H-M   'P 1'
#
loop_
_entity.id
_entity.type
_entity.pdbx_description
1 polymer ?
#
loop_
_entity_poly.entity_id
_entity_poly.type
_entity_poly.pdbx_seq_one_letter_code
_entity_poly.pdbx_strand_id
1 'polypeptide(L)'
;MFTEALVVTWTSMCAAMLYTDPRLWIVVSSSLAFAIVRVVVVPRAAAKVKSFPTLSTFSQLLFSNTLVSMLHSALSSLLAISALLTSHSLNGDYVNTVTSGEFLATSVSTGYFAYDLWDYVLNGLYVKSPGIILHHVVVLICYISALTKTAGVPLLSLALACELQSVLMHARKLLTMSNYSVQQSPLLRWVWRAQWVSFAVARFLPHMMVAVLTYQAKNLFVQQLHFVMAFGGILFINLLNAQCILSIHWQLFLDVRKAETGNAQAGAMTMKGAKTDAEWFSPVELAAAREEYLQEQEKEQPSPQVKLRYAIALAKSRKRDDKYRAIGLLEDLLEQNYSPKESLYWIALTLCGLGEYRASRSYCERLLRMEPSHMKAQLLHKRIKEVVAKEDGVVGVGIVGAVVVAGLALKFLLKR
;
A
#
# COMPACT_ATOMS: atom_id res chain seq x y z
N MET A 1 2.82 -9.15 24.39
CA MET A 1 3.90 -10.01 23.84
C MET A 1 4.58 -9.41 22.62
N PHE A 2 3.96 -9.38 21.43
CA PHE A 2 4.65 -8.91 20.21
C PHE A 2 5.02 -7.41 20.25
N THR A 3 4.11 -6.56 20.73
CA THR A 3 4.33 -5.11 20.88
C THR A 3 5.40 -4.78 21.92
N GLU A 4 5.43 -5.48 23.06
CA GLU A 4 6.43 -5.30 24.12
C GLU A 4 7.84 -5.68 23.65
N ALA A 5 7.99 -6.82 22.97
CA ALA A 5 9.27 -7.26 22.42
C ALA A 5 9.83 -6.25 21.42
N LEU A 6 8.96 -5.68 20.59
CA LEU A 6 9.30 -4.62 19.65
C LEU A 6 9.76 -3.34 20.38
N VAL A 7 9.09 -2.92 21.47
CA VAL A 7 9.46 -1.69 22.22
C VAL A 7 10.83 -1.87 22.86
N VAL A 8 11.05 -3.03 23.49
CA VAL A 8 12.35 -3.37 24.10
C VAL A 8 13.45 -3.40 23.05
N THR A 9 13.17 -3.94 21.86
CA THR A 9 14.14 -3.97 20.75
C THR A 9 14.50 -2.55 20.30
N TRP A 10 13.50 -1.70 20.05
CA TRP A 10 13.75 -0.32 19.60
C TRP A 10 14.51 0.51 20.64
N THR A 11 14.09 0.46 21.91
CA THR A 11 14.77 1.17 23.00
C THR A 11 16.21 0.70 23.19
N SER A 12 16.46 -0.61 23.11
CA SER A 12 17.81 -1.18 23.16
C SER A 12 18.66 -0.74 21.96
N MET A 13 18.07 -0.68 20.75
CA MET A 13 18.73 -0.17 19.55
C MET A 13 19.09 1.31 19.70
N CYS A 14 18.18 2.15 20.19
CA CYS A 14 18.47 3.56 20.45
C CYS A 14 19.61 3.73 21.45
N ALA A 15 19.61 2.96 22.54
CA ALA A 15 20.68 2.99 23.53
C ALA A 15 22.03 2.56 22.91
N ALA A 16 22.05 1.48 22.13
CA ALA A 16 23.27 1.01 21.46
C ALA A 16 23.81 2.01 20.44
N MET A 17 22.93 2.64 19.64
CA MET A 17 23.32 3.69 18.69
C MET A 17 23.95 4.88 19.42
N LEU A 18 23.29 5.41 20.46
CA LEU A 18 23.79 6.54 21.24
C LEU A 18 25.08 6.24 21.98
N TYR A 19 25.24 5.00 22.47
CA TYR A 19 26.48 4.55 23.09
C TYR A 19 27.64 4.46 22.08
N THR A 20 27.35 4.08 20.84
CA THR A 20 28.37 3.91 19.79
C THR A 20 28.81 5.24 19.21
N ASP A 21 27.87 6.13 18.90
CA ASP A 21 28.14 7.48 18.40
C ASP A 21 27.07 8.45 18.92
N PRO A 22 27.45 9.44 19.76
CA PRO A 22 26.52 10.42 20.30
C PRO A 22 25.75 11.19 19.23
N ARG A 23 26.31 11.40 18.03
CA ARG A 23 25.67 12.13 16.93
C ARG A 23 24.38 11.46 16.44
N LEU A 24 24.18 10.18 16.72
CA LEU A 24 22.98 9.43 16.36
C LEU A 24 21.73 9.82 17.16
N TRP A 25 21.85 10.77 18.10
CA TRP A 25 20.70 11.40 18.75
C TRP A 25 19.70 11.99 17.73
N ILE A 26 20.19 12.44 16.58
CA ILE A 26 19.36 12.94 15.48
C ILE A 26 18.36 11.88 15.02
N VAL A 27 18.78 10.61 14.91
CA VAL A 27 17.91 9.48 14.52
C VAL A 27 16.78 9.28 15.53
N VAL A 28 17.10 9.31 16.82
CA VAL A 28 16.12 9.15 17.90
C VAL A 28 15.15 10.33 17.94
N SER A 29 15.67 11.56 17.87
CA SER A 29 14.85 12.77 17.90
C SER A 29 13.92 12.90 16.69
N SER A 30 14.38 12.52 15.50
CA SER A 30 13.59 12.57 14.27
C SER A 30 12.50 11.51 14.27
N SER A 31 12.80 10.29 14.74
CA SER A 31 11.79 9.24 14.95
C SER A 31 10.66 9.71 15.88
N LEU A 32 11.02 10.33 17.02
CA LEU A 32 10.04 10.91 17.94
C LEU A 32 9.27 12.07 17.30
N ALA A 33 9.94 12.94 16.55
CA ALA A 33 9.29 14.06 15.87
C ALA A 33 8.24 13.59 14.87
N PHE A 34 8.53 12.56 14.06
CA PHE A 34 7.55 11.98 13.14
C PHE A 34 6.38 11.31 13.87
N ALA A 35 6.63 10.65 15.01
CA ALA A 35 5.56 10.12 15.86
C ALA A 35 4.65 11.23 16.42
N ILE A 36 5.23 12.36 16.84
CA ILE A 36 4.46 13.54 17.28
C ILE A 36 3.65 14.10 16.12
N VAL A 37 4.23 14.25 14.93
CA VAL A 37 3.52 14.70 13.73
C VAL A 37 2.32 13.78 13.45
N ARG A 38 2.51 12.46 13.51
CA ARG A 38 1.46 11.46 13.30
C ARG A 38 0.28 11.58 14.26
N VAL A 39 0.56 11.82 15.53
CA VAL A 39 -0.46 11.84 16.60
C VAL A 39 -1.10 13.22 16.76
N VAL A 40 -0.34 14.30 16.55
CA VAL A 40 -0.77 15.67 16.87
C VAL A 40 -1.15 16.45 15.63
N VAL A 41 -0.30 16.45 14.61
CA VAL A 41 -0.44 17.33 13.43
C VAL A 41 -1.40 16.71 12.41
N VAL A 42 -1.24 15.42 12.11
CA VAL A 42 -2.00 14.73 11.07
C VAL A 42 -3.51 14.71 11.35
N PRO A 43 -4.02 14.40 12.56
CA PRO A 43 -5.46 14.43 12.80
C PRO A 43 -6.07 15.81 12.58
N ARG A 44 -5.34 16.88 12.94
CA ARG A 44 -5.79 18.27 12.71
C ARG A 44 -5.81 18.64 11.23
N ALA A 45 -4.81 18.20 10.47
CA ALA A 45 -4.76 18.41 9.03
C ALA A 45 -5.83 17.59 8.31
N ALA A 46 -6.01 16.34 8.71
CA ALA A 46 -6.97 15.41 8.13
C ALA A 46 -8.43 15.84 8.40
N ALA A 47 -8.72 16.45 9.55
CA ALA A 47 -10.03 17.01 9.85
C ALA A 47 -10.49 18.10 8.85
N LYS A 48 -9.56 18.76 8.15
CA LYS A 48 -9.89 19.74 7.10
C LYS A 48 -10.32 19.08 5.78
N VAL A 49 -10.06 17.78 5.61
CA VAL A 49 -10.41 17.04 4.39
C VAL A 49 -11.84 16.52 4.54
N LYS A 50 -12.76 17.04 3.71
CA LYS A 50 -14.21 16.73 3.80
C LYS A 50 -14.51 15.23 3.76
N SER A 51 -13.74 14.45 3.01
CA SER A 51 -13.93 13.01 2.87
C SER A 51 -13.31 12.19 4.00
N PHE A 52 -12.42 12.76 4.83
CA PHE A 52 -11.72 12.00 5.87
C PHE A 52 -12.64 11.37 6.93
N PRO A 53 -13.66 12.07 7.47
CA PRO A 53 -14.59 11.46 8.44
C PRO A 53 -15.43 10.32 7.83
N THR A 54 -15.61 10.31 6.51
CA THR A 54 -16.39 9.28 5.80
C THR A 54 -15.60 7.99 5.53
N LEU A 55 -14.29 8.01 5.76
CA LEU A 55 -13.43 6.84 5.58
C LEU A 55 -13.57 5.86 6.74
N SER A 56 -13.44 4.55 6.45
CA SER A 56 -13.34 3.53 7.50
C SER A 56 -12.12 3.75 8.40
N THR A 57 -12.15 3.26 9.64
CA THR A 57 -11.05 3.42 10.62
C THR A 57 -9.70 2.99 10.05
N PHE A 58 -9.64 1.85 9.34
CA PHE A 58 -8.42 1.38 8.68
C PHE A 58 -7.96 2.35 7.57
N SER A 59 -8.88 2.91 6.79
CA SER A 59 -8.56 3.86 5.72
C SER A 59 -8.10 5.21 6.26
N GLN A 60 -8.62 5.65 7.42
CA GLN A 60 -8.12 6.83 8.13
C GLN A 60 -6.69 6.63 8.64
N LEU A 61 -6.37 5.45 9.18
CA LEU A 61 -5.00 5.09 9.59
C LEU A 61 -4.05 5.08 8.39
N LEU A 62 -4.44 4.44 7.29
CA LEU A 62 -3.66 4.42 6.06
C LEU A 62 -3.46 5.82 5.47
N PHE A 63 -4.51 6.65 5.47
CA PHE A 63 -4.44 8.04 4.99
C PHE A 63 -3.41 8.83 5.81
N SER A 64 -3.49 8.68 7.13
CA SER A 64 -2.63 9.41 8.05
C SER A 64 -1.18 8.97 7.95
N ASN A 65 -0.91 7.67 7.85
CA ASN A 65 0.43 7.13 7.58
C ASN A 65 0.98 7.67 6.25
N THR A 66 0.18 7.57 5.17
CA THR A 66 0.55 8.10 3.83
C THR A 66 0.88 9.60 3.85
N LEU A 67 0.18 10.40 4.68
CA LEU A 67 0.44 11.82 4.84
C LEU A 67 1.81 12.08 5.52
N VAL A 68 2.15 11.30 6.56
CA VAL A 68 3.46 11.39 7.20
C VAL A 68 4.57 10.96 6.24
N SER A 69 4.38 9.88 5.49
CA SER A 69 5.34 9.43 4.47
C SER A 69 5.59 10.50 3.40
N MET A 70 4.53 11.19 2.95
CA MET A 70 4.66 12.31 2.01
C MET A 70 5.49 13.47 2.58
N LEU A 71 5.27 13.82 3.86
CA LEU A 71 6.05 14.86 4.53
C LEU A 71 7.52 14.46 4.66
N HIS A 72 7.79 13.19 4.99
CA HIS A 72 9.15 12.67 5.03
C HIS A 72 9.82 12.75 3.66
N SER A 73 9.20 12.21 2.60
CA SER A 73 9.78 12.22 1.25
C SER A 73 10.07 13.64 0.76
N ALA A 74 9.25 14.63 1.12
CA ALA A 74 9.49 16.03 0.79
C ALA A 74 10.68 16.61 1.59
N LEU A 75 10.75 16.31 2.89
CA LEU A 75 11.84 16.76 3.75
C LEU A 75 13.19 16.10 3.37
N SER A 76 13.21 14.79 3.17
CA SER A 76 14.44 14.03 2.85
C SER A 76 14.99 14.40 1.49
N SER A 77 14.14 14.56 0.47
CA SER A 77 14.58 15.04 -0.85
C SER A 77 15.13 16.46 -0.79
N LEU A 78 14.50 17.37 -0.04
CA LEU A 78 15.01 18.74 0.15
C LEU A 78 16.37 18.74 0.84
N LEU A 79 16.53 17.99 1.93
CA LEU A 79 17.80 17.88 2.66
C LEU A 79 18.90 17.26 1.80
N ALA A 80 18.59 16.18 1.06
CA ALA A 80 19.53 15.51 0.17
C ALA A 80 19.97 16.42 -0.99
N ILE A 81 19.04 17.09 -1.67
CA ILE A 81 19.35 18.02 -2.75
C ILE A 81 20.16 19.21 -2.22
N SER A 82 19.78 19.77 -1.06
CA SER A 82 20.53 20.85 -0.42
C SER A 82 21.96 20.42 -0.09
N ALA A 83 22.16 19.19 0.40
CA ALA A 83 23.48 18.65 0.69
C ALA A 83 24.32 18.51 -0.60
N LEU A 84 23.72 17.98 -1.67
CA LEU A 84 24.37 17.83 -2.98
C LEU A 84 24.77 19.17 -3.61
N LEU A 85 23.94 20.21 -3.46
CA LEU A 85 24.21 21.54 -4.04
C LEU A 85 25.23 22.36 -3.26
N THR A 86 25.32 22.15 -1.94
CA THR A 86 26.22 22.92 -1.07
C THR A 86 27.57 22.26 -0.87
N SER A 87 27.64 20.94 -0.99
CA SER A 87 28.83 20.16 -0.64
C SER A 87 29.14 19.16 -1.75
N HIS A 88 30.30 19.29 -2.39
CA HIS A 88 30.69 18.44 -3.52
C HIS A 88 31.38 17.15 -3.04
N SER A 89 30.70 16.36 -2.19
CA SER A 89 31.29 15.18 -1.51
C SER A 89 31.47 13.95 -2.40
N LEU A 90 31.00 13.97 -3.66
CA LEU A 90 31.18 12.86 -4.61
C LEU A 90 32.55 12.86 -5.30
N ASN A 91 33.38 13.87 -5.06
CA ASN A 91 34.74 13.95 -5.59
C ASN A 91 35.74 13.43 -4.53
N GLY A 92 36.55 12.43 -4.87
CA GLY A 92 37.56 11.85 -3.96
C GLY A 92 37.03 10.66 -3.16
N ASP A 93 37.35 10.59 -1.85
CA ASP A 93 36.92 9.50 -0.96
C ASP A 93 35.49 9.74 -0.42
N TYR A 94 34.50 9.61 -1.30
CA TYR A 94 33.07 9.75 -0.97
C TYR A 94 32.51 8.58 -0.15
N VAL A 95 33.34 7.59 0.21
CA VAL A 95 32.93 6.50 1.09
C VAL A 95 33.23 6.85 2.54
N ASN A 96 34.45 7.32 2.83
CA ASN A 96 34.87 7.54 4.22
C ASN A 96 34.77 9.00 4.67
N THR A 97 34.42 9.92 3.76
CA THR A 97 34.14 11.31 4.10
C THR A 97 32.63 11.57 4.12
N VAL A 98 32.19 12.41 5.05
CA VAL A 98 30.78 12.76 5.19
C VAL A 98 30.63 14.23 5.55
N THR A 99 29.73 14.92 4.86
CA THR A 99 29.38 16.31 5.19
C THR A 99 28.27 16.34 6.25
N SER A 100 28.17 17.44 6.99
CA SER A 100 27.09 17.62 7.97
C SER A 100 25.70 17.54 7.33
N GLY A 101 25.55 18.00 6.09
CA GLY A 101 24.29 17.95 5.34
C GLY A 101 23.88 16.52 4.98
N GLU A 102 24.80 15.72 4.46
CA GLU A 102 24.54 14.32 4.13
C GLU A 102 24.26 13.48 5.37
N PHE A 103 25.05 13.69 6.44
CA PHE A 103 24.82 13.01 7.71
C PHE A 103 23.44 13.36 8.27
N LEU A 104 23.03 14.62 8.21
CA LEU A 104 21.70 15.07 8.66
C LEU A 104 20.58 14.46 7.82
N ALA A 105 20.68 14.50 6.49
CA ALA A 105 19.67 13.95 5.58
C ALA A 105 19.48 12.44 5.80
N THR A 106 20.58 11.69 5.88
CA THR A 106 20.55 10.24 6.16
C THR A 106 20.03 9.95 7.56
N SER A 107 20.46 10.69 8.59
CA SER A 107 20.00 10.47 9.98
C SER A 107 18.52 10.74 10.19
N VAL A 108 18.00 11.85 9.64
CA VAL A 108 16.56 12.18 9.70
C VAL A 108 15.73 11.12 9.00
N SER A 109 16.23 10.59 7.88
CA SER A 109 15.54 9.54 7.13
C SER A 109 15.55 8.19 7.84
N THR A 110 16.67 7.82 8.47
CA THR A 110 16.74 6.61 9.33
C THR A 110 15.72 6.67 10.47
N GLY A 111 15.58 7.83 11.13
CA GLY A 111 14.61 8.01 12.20
C GLY A 111 13.17 7.88 11.71
N TYR A 112 12.87 8.42 10.53
CA TYR A 112 11.58 8.21 9.86
C TYR A 112 11.35 6.73 9.55
N PHE A 113 12.28 6.02 8.89
CA PHE A 113 12.08 4.62 8.50
C PHE A 113 11.80 3.72 9.71
N ALA A 114 12.44 4.01 10.84
CA ALA A 114 12.20 3.29 12.08
C ALA A 114 10.80 3.56 12.64
N TYR A 115 10.40 4.83 12.67
CA TYR A 115 9.05 5.22 13.07
C TYR A 115 7.98 4.63 12.12
N ASP A 116 8.21 4.65 10.80
CA ASP A 116 7.24 4.20 9.81
C ASP A 116 7.06 2.69 9.91
N LEU A 117 8.15 1.92 10.04
CA LEU A 117 8.09 0.48 10.31
C LEU A 117 7.27 0.19 11.57
N TRP A 118 7.46 1.00 12.61
CA TRP A 118 6.72 0.90 13.87
C TRP A 118 5.22 1.17 13.70
N ASP A 119 4.84 2.33 13.15
CA ASP A 119 3.44 2.73 12.89
C ASP A 119 2.74 1.73 11.97
N TYR A 120 3.46 1.23 10.96
CA TYR A 120 2.94 0.31 9.96
C TYR A 120 2.66 -1.08 10.51
N VAL A 121 3.51 -1.57 11.41
CA VAL A 121 3.33 -2.86 12.10
C VAL A 121 2.23 -2.77 13.16
N LEU A 122 2.25 -1.75 14.03
CA LEU A 122 1.27 -1.61 15.11
C LEU A 122 -0.16 -1.46 14.59
N ASN A 123 -0.35 -0.70 13.52
CA ASN A 123 -1.68 -0.46 12.96
C ASN A 123 -2.14 -1.54 11.96
N GLY A 124 -1.37 -2.63 11.79
CA GLY A 124 -1.73 -3.72 10.88
C GLY A 124 -1.79 -3.32 9.41
N LEU A 125 -1.09 -2.25 9.01
CA LEU A 125 -1.15 -1.72 7.64
C LEU A 125 -0.49 -2.66 6.63
N TYR A 126 0.40 -3.54 7.09
CA TYR A 126 1.10 -4.54 6.30
C TYR A 126 0.20 -5.53 5.57
N VAL A 127 -1.05 -5.70 6.00
CA VAL A 127 -2.02 -6.60 5.33
C VAL A 127 -2.22 -6.21 3.87
N LYS A 128 -2.16 -4.92 3.52
CA LYS A 128 -2.30 -4.46 2.13
C LYS A 128 -1.02 -4.57 1.31
N SER A 129 0.13 -4.49 1.97
CA SER A 129 1.43 -4.40 1.29
C SER A 129 2.53 -4.92 2.22
N PRO A 130 2.70 -6.26 2.31
CA PRO A 130 3.64 -6.87 3.25
C PRO A 130 5.11 -6.67 2.84
N GLY A 131 5.39 -6.51 1.54
CA GLY A 131 6.75 -6.28 1.04
C GLY A 131 7.42 -5.01 1.56
N ILE A 132 6.62 -4.03 2.03
CA ILE A 132 7.13 -2.78 2.60
C ILE A 132 7.90 -3.03 3.90
N ILE A 133 7.51 -4.03 4.70
CA ILE A 133 8.24 -4.39 5.93
C ILE A 133 9.65 -4.85 5.59
N LEU A 134 9.76 -5.80 4.65
CA LEU A 134 11.07 -6.35 4.25
C LEU A 134 11.98 -5.24 3.71
N HIS A 135 11.43 -4.34 2.90
CA HIS A 135 12.15 -3.17 2.42
C HIS A 135 12.67 -2.29 3.57
N HIS A 136 11.82 -1.90 4.52
CA HIS A 136 12.22 -1.06 5.65
C HIS A 136 13.28 -1.73 6.54
N VAL A 137 13.18 -3.04 6.77
CA VAL A 137 14.18 -3.78 7.54
C VAL A 137 15.54 -3.73 6.85
N VAL A 138 15.60 -4.01 5.55
CA VAL A 138 16.86 -3.95 4.78
C VAL A 138 17.44 -2.53 4.79
N VAL A 139 16.61 -1.52 4.52
CA VAL A 139 17.04 -0.11 4.51
C VAL A 139 17.55 0.32 5.88
N LEU A 140 16.87 -0.04 6.98
CA LEU A 140 17.30 0.30 8.34
C LEU A 140 18.65 -0.33 8.69
N ILE A 141 18.89 -1.60 8.34
CA ILE A 141 20.18 -2.26 8.56
C ILE A 141 21.29 -1.51 7.80
N CYS A 142 21.08 -1.23 6.52
CA CYS A 142 22.05 -0.51 5.69
C CYS A 142 22.34 0.90 6.23
N TYR A 143 21.30 1.67 6.59
CA TYR A 143 21.43 3.05 7.03
C TYR A 143 22.05 3.16 8.42
N ILE A 144 21.63 2.33 9.38
CA ILE A 144 22.22 2.32 10.74
C ILE A 144 23.70 1.89 10.67
N SER A 145 24.02 0.89 9.85
CA SER A 145 25.42 0.47 9.65
C SER A 145 26.27 1.59 9.03
N ALA A 146 25.75 2.28 8.01
CA ALA A 146 26.48 3.37 7.37
C ALA A 146 26.70 4.57 8.31
N LEU A 147 25.69 4.92 9.11
CA LEU A 147 25.77 6.03 10.06
C LEU A 147 26.70 5.73 11.24
N THR A 148 26.64 4.53 11.82
CA THR A 148 27.51 4.14 12.96
C THR A 148 28.99 4.05 12.58
N LYS A 149 29.30 3.76 11.31
CA LYS A 149 30.67 3.67 10.80
C LYS A 149 31.10 4.89 9.98
N THR A 150 30.19 5.85 9.80
CA THR A 150 30.37 7.00 8.90
C THR A 150 30.94 6.61 7.53
N ALA A 151 30.45 5.51 6.97
CA ALA A 151 30.93 4.93 5.72
C ALA A 151 29.79 4.75 4.72
N GLY A 152 29.93 5.31 3.51
CA GLY A 152 28.93 5.26 2.45
C GLY A 152 27.73 6.20 2.65
N VAL A 153 27.79 7.14 3.60
CA VAL A 153 26.72 8.10 3.89
C VAL A 153 26.41 9.01 2.68
N PRO A 154 27.39 9.55 1.94
CA PRO A 154 27.11 10.33 0.72
C PRO A 154 26.31 9.56 -0.33
N LEU A 155 26.59 8.26 -0.50
CA LEU A 155 25.88 7.39 -1.44
C LEU A 155 24.42 7.18 -1.03
N LEU A 156 24.16 7.01 0.28
CA LEU A 156 22.81 6.92 0.81
C LEU A 156 22.06 8.25 0.71
N SER A 157 22.72 9.38 0.97
CA SER A 157 22.17 10.72 0.78
C SER A 157 21.76 10.96 -0.68
N LEU A 158 22.61 10.57 -1.64
CA LEU A 158 22.28 10.62 -3.06
C LEU A 158 21.05 9.76 -3.41
N ALA A 159 20.93 8.57 -2.81
CA ALA A 159 19.74 7.73 -2.99
C ALA A 159 18.46 8.40 -2.44
N LEU A 160 18.55 9.17 -1.36
CA LEU A 160 17.41 9.93 -0.81
C LEU A 160 16.93 11.06 -1.74
N ALA A 161 17.77 11.60 -2.63
CA ALA A 161 17.33 12.56 -3.63
C ALA A 161 16.25 11.96 -4.57
N CYS A 162 16.25 10.64 -4.75
CA CYS A 162 15.22 9.92 -5.51
C CYS A 162 13.86 9.86 -4.81
N GLU A 163 13.78 10.10 -3.50
CA GLU A 163 12.52 10.09 -2.74
C GLU A 163 11.57 11.22 -3.16
N LEU A 164 12.02 12.20 -3.95
CA LEU A 164 11.14 13.19 -4.56
C LEU A 164 10.00 12.53 -5.37
N GLN A 165 10.27 11.38 -5.98
CA GLN A 165 9.26 10.56 -6.65
C GLN A 165 8.16 10.09 -5.69
N SER A 166 8.54 9.70 -4.48
CA SER A 166 7.63 9.19 -3.45
C SER A 166 6.63 10.25 -3.03
N VAL A 167 6.99 11.55 -3.04
CA VAL A 167 6.08 12.67 -2.79
C VAL A 167 4.88 12.63 -3.74
N LEU A 168 5.14 12.50 -5.05
CA LEU A 168 4.08 12.47 -6.06
C LEU A 168 3.22 11.20 -5.95
N MET A 169 3.83 10.08 -5.58
CA MET A 169 3.11 8.82 -5.35
C MET A 169 2.15 8.91 -4.15
N HIS A 170 2.62 9.44 -3.02
CA HIS A 170 1.80 9.63 -1.83
C HIS A 170 0.72 10.69 -2.07
N ALA A 171 1.04 11.79 -2.75
CA ALA A 171 0.06 12.80 -3.14
C ALA A 171 -1.07 12.21 -3.99
N ARG A 172 -0.74 11.40 -5.01
CA ARG A 172 -1.75 10.69 -5.81
C ARG A 172 -2.62 9.78 -4.94
N LYS A 173 -2.00 9.03 -4.03
CA LYS A 173 -2.72 8.11 -3.13
C LYS A 173 -3.69 8.86 -2.22
N LEU A 174 -3.26 9.97 -1.61
CA LEU A 174 -4.10 10.82 -0.75
C LEU A 174 -5.27 11.44 -1.52
N LEU A 175 -5.03 11.97 -2.73
CA LEU A 175 -6.07 12.51 -3.58
C LEU A 175 -7.10 11.44 -3.97
N THR A 176 -6.64 10.24 -4.33
CA THR A 176 -7.53 9.11 -4.66
C THR A 176 -8.36 8.67 -3.45
N MET A 177 -7.76 8.64 -2.26
CA MET A 177 -8.46 8.32 -1.01
C MET A 177 -9.43 9.43 -0.57
N SER A 178 -9.29 10.65 -1.10
CA SER A 178 -10.15 11.78 -0.80
C SER A 178 -11.35 11.90 -1.75
N ASN A 179 -11.67 10.85 -2.52
CA ASN A 179 -12.72 10.77 -3.56
C ASN A 179 -12.49 11.62 -4.81
N TYR A 180 -11.25 12.02 -5.11
CA TYR A 180 -10.95 12.64 -6.41
C TYR A 180 -10.78 11.58 -7.50
N SER A 181 -11.46 11.77 -8.64
CA SER A 181 -11.27 10.98 -9.87
C SER A 181 -10.38 11.71 -10.87
N VAL A 182 -9.59 10.94 -11.64
CA VAL A 182 -8.67 11.45 -12.70
C VAL A 182 -9.45 12.14 -13.84
N GLN A 183 -10.69 11.72 -14.04
CA GLN A 183 -11.58 12.28 -15.07
C GLN A 183 -12.09 13.67 -14.65
N GLN A 184 -12.33 13.87 -13.35
CA GLN A 184 -12.98 15.06 -12.82
C GLN A 184 -12.01 16.14 -12.33
N SER A 185 -10.77 15.79 -11.96
CA SER A 185 -9.83 16.74 -11.36
C SER A 185 -8.57 16.97 -12.20
N PRO A 186 -8.29 18.23 -12.61
CA PRO A 186 -7.09 18.55 -13.38
C PRO A 186 -5.80 18.35 -12.57
N LEU A 187 -5.87 18.60 -11.25
CA LEU A 187 -4.77 18.37 -10.32
C LEU A 187 -4.32 16.91 -10.29
N LEU A 188 -5.25 15.96 -10.15
CA LEU A 188 -4.90 14.54 -10.10
C LEU A 188 -4.34 14.04 -11.43
N ARG A 189 -4.83 14.57 -12.55
CA ARG A 189 -4.29 14.28 -13.89
C ARG A 189 -2.85 14.77 -14.04
N TRP A 190 -2.56 15.97 -13.55
CA TRP A 190 -1.20 16.51 -13.54
C TRP A 190 -0.28 15.70 -12.63
N VAL A 191 -0.68 15.43 -11.38
CA VAL A 191 0.08 14.60 -10.42
C VAL A 191 0.35 13.21 -11.00
N TRP A 192 -0.63 12.61 -11.67
CA TRP A 192 -0.47 11.31 -12.32
C TRP A 192 0.58 11.35 -13.43
N ARG A 193 0.56 12.37 -14.31
CA ARG A 193 1.56 12.54 -15.38
C ARG A 193 2.94 12.81 -14.79
N ALA A 194 3.02 13.74 -13.84
CA ALA A 194 4.25 14.09 -13.15
C ALA A 194 4.88 12.86 -12.51
N GLN A 195 4.09 12.03 -11.81
CA GLN A 195 4.54 10.81 -11.15
C GLN A 195 5.20 9.82 -12.13
N TRP A 196 4.66 9.65 -13.34
CA TRP A 196 5.24 8.73 -14.33
C TRP A 196 6.55 9.24 -14.92
N VAL A 197 6.61 10.54 -15.22
CA VAL A 197 7.84 11.19 -15.71
C VAL A 197 8.94 11.09 -14.65
N SER A 198 8.61 11.45 -13.41
CA SER A 198 9.55 11.38 -12.29
C SER A 198 9.91 9.94 -11.90
N PHE A 199 9.02 8.95 -12.11
CA PHE A 199 9.35 7.54 -11.91
C PHE A 199 10.50 7.11 -12.82
N ALA A 200 10.44 7.45 -14.11
CA ALA A 200 11.49 7.07 -15.06
C ALA A 200 12.83 7.74 -14.71
N VAL A 201 12.81 9.04 -14.40
CA VAL A 201 14.03 9.82 -14.12
C VAL A 201 14.64 9.45 -12.77
N ALA A 202 13.85 9.37 -11.71
CA ALA A 202 14.35 9.22 -10.34
C ALA A 202 14.72 7.79 -9.96
N ARG A 203 14.11 6.75 -10.57
CA ARG A 203 14.39 5.36 -10.21
C ARG A 203 15.49 4.70 -11.02
N PHE A 204 15.73 5.10 -12.27
CA PHE A 204 16.75 4.44 -13.09
C PHE A 204 18.10 5.13 -12.96
N LEU A 205 18.19 6.42 -13.31
CA LEU A 205 19.48 7.08 -13.44
C LEU A 205 20.27 7.13 -12.12
N PRO A 206 19.69 7.59 -11.00
CA PRO A 206 20.48 7.76 -9.78
C PRO A 206 20.71 6.45 -9.04
N HIS A 207 19.78 5.48 -9.10
CA HIS A 207 20.00 4.17 -8.47
C HIS A 207 21.04 3.34 -9.23
N MET A 208 21.05 3.41 -10.56
CA MET A 208 22.13 2.83 -11.36
C MET A 208 23.45 3.54 -11.10
N MET A 209 23.43 4.87 -10.97
CA MET A 209 24.61 5.65 -10.59
C MET A 209 25.15 5.25 -9.22
N VAL A 210 24.30 5.14 -8.19
CA VAL A 210 24.70 4.68 -6.85
C VAL A 210 25.25 3.25 -6.90
N ALA A 211 24.65 2.36 -7.70
CA ALA A 211 25.17 0.99 -7.85
C ALA A 211 26.57 0.97 -8.50
N VAL A 212 26.78 1.75 -9.56
CA VAL A 212 28.08 1.86 -10.24
C VAL A 212 29.13 2.48 -9.32
N LEU A 213 28.80 3.59 -8.65
CA LEU A 213 29.70 4.26 -7.70
C LEU A 213 30.06 3.34 -6.54
N THR A 214 29.09 2.61 -5.98
CA THR A 214 29.34 1.63 -4.91
C THR A 214 30.30 0.53 -5.37
N TYR A 215 30.11 0.02 -6.59
CA TYR A 215 30.98 -1.01 -7.18
C TYR A 215 32.40 -0.49 -7.44
N GLN A 216 32.54 0.72 -7.99
CA GLN A 216 33.84 1.35 -8.22
C GLN A 216 34.57 1.62 -6.90
N ALA A 217 33.82 1.97 -5.84
CA ALA A 217 34.34 2.24 -4.52
C ALA A 217 34.69 1.00 -3.69
N LYS A 218 34.64 -0.22 -4.26
CA LYS A 218 34.88 -1.48 -3.53
C LYS A 218 36.17 -1.51 -2.69
N ASN A 219 37.22 -0.83 -3.18
CA ASN A 219 38.53 -0.79 -2.54
C ASN A 219 38.65 0.35 -1.50
N LEU A 220 37.70 1.29 -1.48
CA LEU A 220 37.64 2.39 -0.51
C LEU A 220 37.00 1.95 0.81
N PHE A 221 36.22 0.87 0.79
CA PHE A 221 35.65 0.31 2.01
C PHE A 221 36.74 -0.39 2.85
N VAL A 222 36.98 0.14 4.06
CA VAL A 222 37.94 -0.42 5.03
C VAL A 222 37.59 -1.87 5.41
N GLN A 223 36.29 -2.20 5.46
CA GLN A 223 35.82 -3.56 5.72
C GLN A 223 34.95 -4.06 4.57
N GLN A 224 35.31 -5.22 4.02
CA GLN A 224 34.60 -5.85 2.90
C GLN A 224 33.14 -6.17 3.21
N LEU A 225 32.80 -6.41 4.48
CA LEU A 225 31.41 -6.63 4.89
C LEU A 225 30.52 -5.41 4.61
N HIS A 226 31.02 -4.18 4.80
CA HIS A 226 30.26 -2.96 4.51
C HIS A 226 30.03 -2.77 3.02
N PHE A 227 31.02 -3.12 2.18
CA PHE A 227 30.84 -3.15 0.73
C PHE A 227 29.75 -4.15 0.32
N VAL A 228 29.80 -5.38 0.84
CA VAL A 228 28.79 -6.41 0.52
C VAL A 228 27.40 -5.97 0.96
N MET A 229 27.26 -5.33 2.12
CA MET A 229 25.97 -4.80 2.58
C MET A 229 25.48 -3.63 1.72
N ALA A 230 26.34 -2.66 1.40
CA ALA A 230 25.97 -1.50 0.58
C ALA A 230 25.60 -1.92 -0.86
N PHE A 231 26.42 -2.76 -1.47
CA PHE A 231 26.21 -3.28 -2.82
C PHE A 231 25.02 -4.26 -2.89
N GLY A 232 24.89 -5.14 -1.89
CA GLY A 232 23.73 -6.03 -1.78
C GLY A 232 22.42 -5.28 -1.58
N GLY A 233 22.43 -4.22 -0.76
CA GLY A 233 21.28 -3.35 -0.53
C GLY A 233 20.81 -2.64 -1.81
N ILE A 234 21.73 -2.03 -2.56
CA ILE A 234 21.38 -1.35 -3.82
C ILE A 234 20.93 -2.34 -4.91
N LEU A 235 21.53 -3.54 -4.99
CA LEU A 235 21.05 -4.60 -5.87
C LEU A 235 19.63 -5.05 -5.53
N PHE A 236 19.34 -5.23 -4.24
CA PHE A 236 18.00 -5.59 -3.77
C PHE A 236 16.95 -4.51 -4.14
N ILE A 237 17.27 -3.23 -3.94
CA ILE A 237 16.38 -2.12 -4.32
C ILE A 237 16.17 -2.09 -5.85
N ASN A 238 17.23 -2.30 -6.64
CA ASN A 238 17.12 -2.36 -8.11
C ASN A 238 16.26 -3.55 -8.57
N LEU A 239 16.36 -4.71 -7.91
CA LEU A 239 15.51 -5.86 -8.19
C LEU A 239 14.03 -5.58 -7.88
N LEU A 240 13.73 -4.93 -6.75
CA LEU A 240 12.37 -4.50 -6.41
C LEU A 240 11.82 -3.50 -7.44
N ASN A 241 12.65 -2.56 -7.90
CA ASN A 241 12.28 -1.60 -8.95
C ASN A 241 11.97 -2.32 -10.28
N ALA A 242 12.77 -3.31 -10.68
CA ALA A 242 12.54 -4.11 -11.88
C ALA A 242 11.25 -4.95 -11.76
N GLN A 243 11.01 -5.59 -10.61
CA GLN A 243 9.79 -6.34 -10.33
C GLN A 243 8.56 -5.44 -10.42
N CYS A 244 8.64 -4.20 -9.91
CA CYS A 244 7.55 -3.24 -10.01
C CYS A 244 7.18 -2.96 -11.48
N ILE A 245 8.16 -2.75 -12.35
CA ILE A 245 7.92 -2.49 -13.78
C ILE A 245 7.35 -3.70 -14.49
N LEU A 246 7.87 -4.89 -14.22
CA LEU A 246 7.34 -6.15 -14.74
C LEU A 246 5.88 -6.33 -14.33
N SER A 247 5.54 -6.02 -13.07
CA SER A 247 4.17 -6.11 -12.58
C SER A 247 3.22 -5.13 -13.27
N ILE A 248 3.69 -3.91 -13.56
CA ILE A 248 2.93 -2.89 -14.29
C ILE A 248 2.71 -3.34 -15.74
N HIS A 249 3.76 -3.79 -16.43
CA HIS A 249 3.66 -4.31 -17.79
C HIS A 249 2.73 -5.52 -17.88
N TRP A 250 2.84 -6.44 -16.91
CA TRP A 250 1.96 -7.59 -16.83
C TRP A 250 0.51 -7.18 -16.62
N GLN A 251 0.25 -6.19 -15.77
CA GLN A 251 -1.10 -5.66 -15.55
C GLN A 251 -1.66 -5.00 -16.81
N LEU A 252 -0.87 -4.17 -17.50
CA LEU A 252 -1.24 -3.58 -18.80
C LEU A 252 -1.52 -4.66 -19.85
N PHE A 253 -0.69 -5.70 -19.91
CA PHE A 253 -0.88 -6.83 -20.82
C PHE A 253 -2.19 -7.57 -20.51
N LEU A 254 -2.48 -7.83 -19.24
CA LEU A 254 -3.75 -8.43 -18.83
C LEU A 254 -4.94 -7.54 -19.18
N ASP A 255 -4.84 -6.23 -18.99
CA ASP A 255 -5.90 -5.27 -19.30
C ASP A 255 -6.15 -5.17 -20.81
N VAL A 256 -5.10 -5.14 -21.63
CA VAL A 256 -5.19 -5.20 -23.10
C VAL A 256 -5.79 -6.51 -23.55
N ARG A 257 -5.29 -7.64 -23.03
CA ARG A 257 -5.83 -8.98 -23.34
C ARG A 257 -7.29 -9.11 -22.92
N LYS A 258 -7.70 -8.48 -21.81
CA LYS A 258 -9.10 -8.42 -21.35
C LYS A 258 -9.97 -7.54 -22.25
N ALA A 259 -9.42 -6.46 -22.80
CA ALA A 259 -10.10 -5.62 -23.78
C ALA A 259 -10.26 -6.35 -25.13
N GLU A 260 -9.22 -7.05 -25.59
CA GLU A 260 -9.23 -7.86 -26.81
C GLU A 260 -10.17 -9.06 -26.70
N THR A 261 -10.12 -9.81 -25.59
CA THR A 261 -11.08 -10.90 -25.33
C THR A 261 -12.50 -10.37 -25.11
N GLY A 262 -12.66 -9.19 -24.52
CA GLY A 262 -13.94 -8.51 -24.41
C GLY A 262 -14.52 -8.10 -25.76
N ASN A 263 -13.69 -7.57 -26.66
CA ASN A 263 -14.09 -7.20 -28.03
C ASN A 263 -14.31 -8.45 -28.91
N ALA A 264 -13.51 -9.50 -28.73
CA ALA A 264 -13.69 -10.78 -29.42
C ALA A 264 -14.94 -11.53 -28.92
N GLN A 265 -15.26 -11.46 -27.62
CA GLN A 265 -16.52 -11.96 -27.08
C GLN A 265 -17.70 -11.12 -27.54
N ALA A 266 -17.56 -9.79 -27.67
CA ALA A 266 -18.60 -8.92 -28.23
C ALA A 266 -18.85 -9.23 -29.73
N GLY A 267 -17.78 -9.41 -30.51
CA GLY A 267 -17.86 -9.81 -31.93
C GLY A 267 -18.33 -11.26 -32.14
N ALA A 268 -18.03 -12.17 -31.22
CA ALA A 268 -18.55 -13.54 -31.22
C ALA A 268 -20.01 -13.61 -30.75
N MET A 269 -20.44 -12.77 -29.80
CA MET A 269 -21.84 -12.62 -29.37
C MET A 269 -22.73 -12.09 -30.51
N THR A 270 -22.21 -11.21 -31.37
CA THR A 270 -22.96 -10.76 -32.56
C THR A 270 -23.12 -11.84 -33.63
N MET A 271 -22.31 -12.90 -33.60
CA MET A 271 -22.26 -13.93 -34.66
C MET A 271 -22.72 -15.32 -34.23
N LYS A 272 -22.89 -15.61 -32.92
CA LYS A 272 -23.12 -16.97 -32.42
C LYS A 272 -24.11 -17.00 -31.24
N GLY A 273 -25.40 -17.08 -31.55
CA GLY A 273 -26.44 -17.61 -30.66
C GLY A 273 -27.30 -16.55 -29.95
N ALA A 274 -28.63 -16.50 -30.10
CA ALA A 274 -29.58 -17.56 -30.43
C ALA A 274 -29.28 -18.87 -29.68
N LYS A 275 -29.87 -18.97 -28.48
CA LYS A 275 -29.98 -20.14 -27.58
C LYS A 275 -28.88 -20.37 -26.53
N THR A 276 -29.40 -20.52 -25.29
CA THR A 276 -28.92 -21.16 -24.05
C THR A 276 -28.01 -20.40 -23.08
N ASP A 277 -28.65 -19.68 -22.13
CA ASP A 277 -28.65 -19.88 -20.67
C ASP A 277 -27.32 -20.02 -19.90
N ALA A 278 -26.78 -18.88 -19.43
CA ALA A 278 -26.14 -18.70 -18.11
C ALA A 278 -25.80 -17.20 -17.90
N GLU A 279 -26.78 -16.45 -17.39
CA GLU A 279 -26.91 -14.99 -17.35
C GLU A 279 -25.86 -14.22 -16.53
N TRP A 280 -24.88 -13.64 -17.22
CA TRP A 280 -24.36 -12.32 -16.87
C TRP A 280 -25.32 -11.27 -17.43
N PHE A 281 -25.79 -10.32 -16.63
CA PHE A 281 -26.66 -9.25 -17.15
C PHE A 281 -25.92 -8.47 -18.23
N SER A 282 -26.48 -8.42 -19.42
CA SER A 282 -25.96 -7.56 -20.48
C SER A 282 -26.05 -6.09 -20.02
N PRO A 283 -25.17 -5.20 -20.51
CA PRO A 283 -25.27 -3.77 -20.21
C PRO A 283 -26.65 -3.19 -20.52
N VAL A 284 -27.35 -3.79 -21.49
CA VAL A 284 -28.72 -3.44 -21.90
C VAL A 284 -29.73 -3.84 -20.83
N GLU A 285 -29.64 -5.06 -20.28
CA GLU A 285 -30.54 -5.52 -19.22
C GLU A 285 -30.31 -4.77 -17.90
N LEU A 286 -29.06 -4.41 -17.59
CA LEU A 286 -28.75 -3.57 -16.43
C LEU A 286 -29.33 -2.15 -16.59
N ALA A 287 -29.27 -1.59 -17.81
CA ALA A 287 -29.89 -0.30 -18.11
C ALA A 287 -31.42 -0.37 -18.04
N ALA A 288 -32.03 -1.43 -18.56
CA ALA A 288 -33.46 -1.67 -18.46
C ALA A 288 -33.93 -1.82 -17.00
N ALA A 289 -33.23 -2.63 -16.19
CA ALA A 289 -33.52 -2.77 -14.76
C ALA A 289 -33.33 -1.46 -13.98
N ARG A 290 -32.39 -0.60 -14.41
CA ARG A 290 -32.21 0.74 -13.84
C ARG A 290 -33.37 1.65 -14.17
N GLU A 291 -33.81 1.67 -15.43
CA GLU A 291 -34.91 2.51 -15.87
C GLU A 291 -36.23 2.09 -15.23
N GLU A 292 -36.49 0.79 -15.16
CA GLU A 292 -37.64 0.20 -14.43
C GLU A 292 -37.61 0.62 -12.95
N TYR A 293 -36.44 0.55 -12.28
CA TYR A 293 -36.30 0.99 -10.90
C TYR A 293 -36.56 2.50 -10.72
N LEU A 294 -36.05 3.34 -11.62
CA LEU A 294 -36.26 4.80 -11.53
C LEU A 294 -37.74 5.17 -11.73
N GLN A 295 -38.41 4.56 -12.70
CA GLN A 295 -39.86 4.75 -12.90
C GLN A 295 -40.67 4.27 -11.70
N GLU A 296 -40.27 3.15 -11.09
CA GLU A 296 -40.94 2.62 -9.90
C GLU A 296 -40.78 3.55 -8.68
N GLN A 297 -39.66 4.25 -8.56
CA GLN A 297 -39.43 5.22 -7.48
C GLN A 297 -40.30 6.48 -7.56
N GLU A 298 -40.88 6.79 -8.73
CA GLU A 298 -41.78 7.93 -8.90
C GLU A 298 -43.21 7.65 -8.42
N LYS A 299 -43.54 6.38 -8.13
CA LYS A 299 -44.86 5.98 -7.61
C LYS A 299 -44.99 6.27 -6.11
N GLU A 300 -46.21 6.54 -5.65
CA GLU A 300 -46.51 6.75 -4.22
C GLU A 300 -46.19 5.52 -3.35
N GLN A 301 -46.25 4.31 -3.92
CA GLN A 301 -45.88 3.05 -3.26
C GLN A 301 -44.95 2.23 -4.17
N PRO A 302 -43.62 2.38 -4.06
CA PRO A 302 -42.67 1.66 -4.90
C PRO A 302 -42.59 0.17 -4.55
N SER A 303 -42.61 -0.70 -5.57
CA SER A 303 -42.51 -2.15 -5.36
C SER A 303 -41.10 -2.59 -4.89
N PRO A 304 -40.97 -3.27 -3.74
CA PRO A 304 -39.68 -3.78 -3.27
C PRO A 304 -39.13 -4.91 -4.15
N GLN A 305 -39.97 -5.55 -4.98
CA GLN A 305 -39.55 -6.56 -5.95
C GLN A 305 -38.67 -5.96 -7.05
N VAL A 306 -39.04 -4.78 -7.56
CA VAL A 306 -38.27 -4.08 -8.61
C VAL A 306 -36.92 -3.63 -8.06
N LYS A 307 -36.90 -3.13 -6.80
CA LYS A 307 -35.67 -2.80 -6.07
C LYS A 307 -34.73 -4.00 -5.94
N LEU A 308 -35.26 -5.18 -5.57
CA LEU A 308 -34.48 -6.42 -5.47
C LEU A 308 -33.88 -6.83 -6.82
N ARG A 309 -34.70 -6.80 -7.88
CA ARG A 309 -34.26 -7.13 -9.25
C ARG A 309 -33.11 -6.22 -9.71
N TYR A 310 -33.24 -4.91 -9.48
CA TYR A 310 -32.20 -3.95 -9.81
C TYR A 310 -30.92 -4.16 -8.98
N ALA A 311 -31.05 -4.44 -7.68
CA ALA A 311 -29.91 -4.71 -6.82
C ALA A 311 -29.14 -5.97 -7.24
N ILE A 312 -29.84 -7.04 -7.63
CA ILE A 312 -29.21 -8.26 -8.17
C ILE A 312 -28.51 -7.97 -9.50
N ALA A 313 -29.09 -7.15 -10.36
CA ALA A 313 -28.46 -6.74 -11.61
C ALA A 313 -27.15 -5.96 -11.37
N LEU A 314 -27.15 -5.05 -10.40
CA LEU A 314 -25.97 -4.32 -9.97
C LEU A 314 -24.91 -5.23 -9.32
N ALA A 315 -25.31 -6.21 -8.51
CA ALA A 315 -24.40 -7.19 -7.88
C ALA A 315 -23.65 -8.02 -8.93
N LYS A 316 -24.34 -8.34 -10.04
CA LYS A 316 -23.79 -9.00 -11.21
C LYS A 316 -23.05 -8.05 -12.17
N SER A 317 -22.84 -6.76 -11.84
CA SER A 317 -22.05 -5.84 -12.67
C SER A 317 -20.53 -6.07 -12.55
N ARG A 318 -19.80 -5.65 -13.59
CA ARG A 318 -18.31 -5.68 -13.64
C ARG A 318 -17.70 -4.53 -12.83
N LYS A 319 -18.45 -3.44 -12.60
CA LYS A 319 -17.98 -2.25 -11.90
C LYS A 319 -18.05 -2.45 -10.39
N ARG A 320 -16.99 -2.08 -9.66
CA ARG A 320 -16.97 -2.18 -8.18
C ARG A 320 -17.99 -1.25 -7.54
N ASP A 321 -18.21 -0.06 -8.10
CA ASP A 321 -19.17 0.91 -7.55
C ASP A 321 -20.61 0.40 -7.61
N ASP A 322 -20.97 -0.28 -8.70
CA ASP A 322 -22.29 -0.91 -8.86
C ASP A 322 -22.50 -1.99 -7.80
N LYS A 323 -21.46 -2.76 -7.46
CA LYS A 323 -21.53 -3.79 -6.41
C LYS A 323 -21.76 -3.21 -5.02
N TYR A 324 -21.13 -2.07 -4.69
CA TYR A 324 -21.40 -1.40 -3.40
C TYR A 324 -22.82 -0.81 -3.36
N ARG A 325 -23.32 -0.25 -4.47
CA ARG A 325 -24.71 0.20 -4.57
C ARG A 325 -25.69 -0.98 -4.43
N ALA A 326 -25.37 -2.12 -5.02
CA ALA A 326 -26.15 -3.35 -4.85
C ALA A 326 -26.27 -3.74 -3.38
N ILE A 327 -25.15 -3.73 -2.64
CA ILE A 327 -25.15 -4.07 -1.21
C ILE A 327 -26.08 -3.13 -0.44
N GLY A 328 -25.97 -1.80 -0.64
CA GLY A 328 -26.85 -0.84 0.04
C GLY A 328 -28.33 -1.08 -0.26
N LEU A 329 -28.69 -1.30 -1.53
CA LEU A 329 -30.09 -1.58 -1.89
C LEU A 329 -30.61 -2.90 -1.28
N LEU A 330 -29.75 -3.91 -1.16
CA LEU A 330 -30.11 -5.19 -0.52
C LEU A 330 -30.21 -5.06 1.00
N GLU A 331 -29.42 -4.20 1.63
CA GLU A 331 -29.51 -3.87 3.06
C GLU A 331 -30.82 -3.14 3.38
N ASP A 332 -31.22 -2.16 2.55
CA ASP A 332 -32.53 -1.52 2.70
C ASP A 332 -33.68 -2.53 2.61
N LEU A 333 -33.57 -3.53 1.71
CA LEU A 333 -34.58 -4.59 1.58
C LEU A 333 -34.60 -5.52 2.80
N LEU A 334 -33.45 -5.71 3.46
CA LEU A 334 -33.39 -6.44 4.73
C LEU A 334 -34.07 -5.66 5.86
N GLU A 335 -33.90 -4.34 5.92
CA GLU A 335 -34.58 -3.48 6.90
C GLU A 335 -36.11 -3.49 6.72
N GLN A 336 -36.56 -3.53 5.45
CA GLN A 336 -37.97 -3.69 5.08
C GLN A 336 -38.49 -5.14 5.25
N ASN A 337 -37.63 -6.06 5.70
CA ASN A 337 -37.91 -7.49 5.84
C ASN A 337 -38.45 -8.15 4.55
N TYR A 338 -38.06 -7.62 3.38
CA TYR A 338 -38.46 -8.12 2.07
C TYR A 338 -37.43 -9.10 1.50
N SER A 339 -37.85 -10.33 1.23
CA SER A 339 -36.99 -11.44 0.77
C SER A 339 -35.64 -11.54 1.50
N PRO A 340 -35.61 -11.62 2.85
CA PRO A 340 -34.37 -11.48 3.61
C PRO A 340 -33.33 -12.56 3.29
N LYS A 341 -33.77 -13.77 2.95
CA LYS A 341 -32.88 -14.87 2.58
C LYS A 341 -32.12 -14.59 1.30
N GLU A 342 -32.82 -14.07 0.29
CA GLU A 342 -32.24 -13.74 -1.01
C GLU A 342 -31.30 -12.54 -0.89
N SER A 343 -31.71 -11.50 -0.14
CA SER A 343 -30.88 -10.33 0.13
C SER A 343 -29.59 -10.69 0.87
N LEU A 344 -29.66 -11.52 1.92
CA LEU A 344 -28.46 -12.00 2.64
C LEU A 344 -27.52 -12.79 1.73
N TYR A 345 -28.07 -13.66 0.86
CA TYR A 345 -27.26 -14.43 -0.07
C TYR A 345 -26.52 -13.54 -1.07
N TRP A 346 -27.23 -12.60 -1.69
CA TRP A 346 -26.64 -11.69 -2.67
C TRP A 346 -25.63 -10.71 -2.06
N ILE A 347 -25.86 -10.22 -0.84
CA ILE A 347 -24.86 -9.43 -0.11
C ILE A 347 -23.60 -10.27 0.14
N ALA A 348 -23.76 -11.48 0.69
CA ALA A 348 -22.63 -12.36 0.97
C ALA A 348 -21.82 -12.66 -0.30
N LEU A 349 -22.50 -12.98 -1.41
CA LEU A 349 -21.86 -13.26 -2.70
C LEU A 349 -21.12 -12.04 -3.26
N THR A 350 -21.73 -10.85 -3.16
CA THR A 350 -21.17 -9.60 -3.68
C THR A 350 -19.92 -9.19 -2.89
N LEU A 351 -19.98 -9.26 -1.56
CA LEU A 351 -18.83 -9.02 -0.67
C LEU A 351 -17.70 -10.02 -0.92
N CYS A 352 -18.02 -11.30 -1.13
CA CYS A 352 -17.02 -12.30 -1.51
C CYS A 352 -16.34 -11.95 -2.84
N GLY A 353 -17.10 -11.46 -3.81
CA GLY A 353 -16.57 -11.00 -5.11
C GLY A 353 -15.77 -9.69 -5.04
N LEU A 354 -15.88 -8.92 -3.95
CA LEU A 354 -15.10 -7.71 -3.69
C LEU A 354 -13.81 -7.98 -2.88
N GLY A 355 -13.62 -9.21 -2.39
CA GLY A 355 -12.51 -9.61 -1.52
C GLY A 355 -12.77 -9.35 -0.03
N GLU A 356 -13.99 -8.98 0.36
CA GLU A 356 -14.36 -8.72 1.75
C GLU A 356 -14.85 -10.00 2.43
N TYR A 357 -13.96 -10.98 2.56
CA TYR A 357 -14.28 -12.34 3.01
C TYR A 357 -14.85 -12.39 4.44
N ARG A 358 -14.36 -11.54 5.35
CA ARG A 358 -14.88 -11.49 6.74
C ARG A 358 -16.33 -10.99 6.80
N ALA A 359 -16.63 -9.90 6.10
CA ALA A 359 -17.99 -9.36 6.04
C ALA A 359 -18.93 -10.36 5.35
N SER A 360 -18.50 -10.90 4.19
CA SER A 360 -19.21 -11.94 3.46
C SER A 360 -19.55 -13.16 4.34
N ARG A 361 -18.60 -13.61 5.17
CA ARG A 361 -18.81 -14.70 6.14
C ARG A 361 -19.93 -14.39 7.13
N SER A 362 -19.96 -13.18 7.69
CA SER A 362 -20.99 -12.77 8.65
C SER A 362 -22.40 -12.84 8.06
N TYR A 363 -22.59 -12.29 6.85
CA TYR A 363 -23.88 -12.38 6.14
C TYR A 363 -24.25 -13.83 5.78
N CYS A 364 -23.28 -14.63 5.39
CA CYS A 364 -23.48 -16.05 5.07
C CYS A 364 -23.88 -16.86 6.32
N GLU A 365 -23.27 -16.61 7.47
CA GLU A 365 -23.63 -17.24 8.75
C GLU A 365 -25.03 -16.80 9.21
N ARG A 366 -25.41 -15.52 9.03
CA ARG A 366 -26.78 -15.05 9.28
C ARG A 366 -27.80 -15.80 8.43
N LEU A 367 -27.52 -15.98 7.14
CA LEU A 367 -28.38 -16.76 6.24
C LEU A 367 -28.49 -18.22 6.68
N LEU A 368 -27.37 -18.85 7.04
CA LEU A 368 -27.35 -20.25 7.49
C LEU A 368 -28.04 -20.46 8.84
N ARG A 369 -28.09 -19.45 9.71
CA ARG A 369 -28.91 -19.50 10.94
C ARG A 369 -30.41 -19.50 10.63
N MET A 370 -30.83 -18.83 9.55
CA MET A 370 -32.23 -18.80 9.12
C MET A 370 -32.62 -20.03 8.30
N GLU A 371 -31.75 -20.48 7.41
CA GLU A 371 -31.97 -21.64 6.55
C GLU A 371 -30.72 -22.52 6.49
N PRO A 372 -30.56 -23.45 7.45
CA PRO A 372 -29.39 -24.31 7.53
C PRO A 372 -29.20 -25.19 6.29
N SER A 373 -30.28 -25.56 5.60
CA SER A 373 -30.29 -26.40 4.38
C SER A 373 -29.94 -25.65 3.09
N HIS A 374 -29.64 -24.35 3.15
CA HIS A 374 -29.41 -23.55 1.95
C HIS A 374 -28.07 -23.89 1.27
N MET A 375 -28.10 -24.81 0.30
CA MET A 375 -26.91 -25.40 -0.34
C MET A 375 -25.94 -24.37 -0.92
N LYS A 376 -26.45 -23.31 -1.57
CA LYS A 376 -25.59 -22.26 -2.15
C LYS A 376 -24.84 -21.46 -1.07
N ALA A 377 -25.44 -21.29 0.12
CA ALA A 377 -24.81 -20.57 1.22
C ALA A 377 -23.75 -21.44 1.91
N GLN A 378 -24.01 -22.74 2.09
CA GLN A 378 -23.02 -23.68 2.63
C GLN A 378 -21.75 -23.73 1.76
N LEU A 379 -21.92 -23.82 0.44
CA LEU A 379 -20.79 -23.82 -0.51
C LEU A 379 -19.99 -22.51 -0.45
N LEU A 380 -20.68 -21.37 -0.40
CA LEU A 380 -20.04 -20.06 -0.27
C LEU A 380 -19.27 -19.95 1.06
N HIS A 381 -19.87 -20.39 2.17
CA HIS A 381 -19.24 -20.38 3.48
C HIS A 381 -17.97 -21.24 3.53
N LYS A 382 -18.01 -22.44 2.94
CA LYS A 382 -16.84 -23.34 2.84
C LYS A 382 -15.70 -22.67 2.07
N ARG A 383 -15.99 -22.10 0.90
CA ARG A 383 -15.00 -21.38 0.08
C ARG A 383 -14.39 -20.20 0.84
N ILE A 384 -15.20 -19.43 1.56
CA ILE A 384 -14.71 -18.30 2.37
C ILE A 384 -13.75 -18.78 3.47
N LYS A 385 -14.05 -19.88 4.17
CA LYS A 385 -13.15 -20.45 5.19
C LYS A 385 -11.80 -20.86 4.62
N GLU A 386 -11.79 -21.49 3.45
CA GLU A 386 -10.55 -21.93 2.78
C GLU A 386 -9.66 -20.75 2.36
N VAL A 387 -10.26 -19.64 1.91
CA VAL A 387 -9.51 -18.42 1.53
C VAL A 387 -8.92 -17.73 2.76
N VAL A 388 -9.74 -17.53 3.81
CA VAL A 388 -9.28 -16.85 5.04
C VAL A 388 -8.17 -17.63 5.74
N ALA A 389 -8.25 -18.97 5.79
CA ALA A 389 -7.21 -19.80 6.39
C ALA A 389 -5.85 -19.70 5.68
N LYS A 390 -5.84 -19.49 4.36
CA LYS A 390 -4.61 -19.32 3.58
C LYS A 390 -3.97 -17.94 3.78
N GLU A 391 -4.79 -16.89 3.91
CA GLU A 391 -4.29 -15.53 4.15
C GLU A 391 -3.63 -15.40 5.53
N ASP A 392 -4.23 -15.96 6.58
CA ASP A 392 -3.69 -15.88 7.94
C ASP A 392 -2.37 -16.67 8.11
N GLY A 393 -2.18 -17.77 7.37
CA GLY A 393 -0.98 -18.62 7.45
C GLY A 393 0.29 -18.03 6.81
N VAL A 394 0.15 -17.22 5.76
CA VAL A 394 1.29 -16.59 5.04
C VAL A 394 1.85 -15.39 5.80
N VAL A 395 1.02 -14.73 6.60
CA VAL A 395 1.35 -13.50 7.33
C VAL A 395 2.23 -13.76 8.57
N GLY A 396 2.03 -14.88 9.26
CA GLY A 396 2.75 -15.21 10.51
C GLY A 396 4.24 -15.55 10.31
N VAL A 397 4.59 -16.20 9.19
CA VAL A 397 5.96 -16.66 8.92
C VAL A 397 6.88 -15.51 8.49
N GLY A 398 6.36 -14.53 7.74
CA GLY A 398 7.15 -13.40 7.24
C GLY A 398 7.61 -12.41 8.32
N ILE A 399 6.76 -12.18 9.34
CA ILE A 399 7.02 -11.18 10.38
C ILE A 399 7.99 -11.71 11.44
N VAL A 400 7.85 -12.97 11.85
CA VAL A 400 8.75 -13.59 12.86
C VAL A 400 10.16 -13.79 12.28
N GLY A 401 10.27 -14.17 11.00
CA GLY A 401 11.58 -14.32 10.34
C GLY A 401 12.35 -13.01 10.20
N ALA A 402 11.67 -11.91 9.83
CA ALA A 402 12.33 -10.62 9.58
C ALA A 402 12.89 -9.97 10.86
N VAL A 403 12.18 -10.07 11.99
CA VAL A 403 12.60 -9.48 13.29
C VAL A 403 13.81 -10.23 13.87
N VAL A 404 13.84 -11.56 13.76
CA VAL A 404 14.96 -12.39 14.24
C VAL A 404 16.23 -12.12 13.43
N VAL A 405 16.11 -11.98 12.10
CA VAL A 405 17.25 -11.67 11.21
C VAL A 405 17.83 -10.27 11.51
N ALA A 406 16.98 -9.26 11.73
CA ALA A 406 17.42 -7.92 12.08
C ALA A 406 18.16 -7.88 13.43
N GLY A 407 17.66 -8.60 14.44
CA GLY A 407 18.30 -8.70 15.75
C GLY A 407 19.65 -9.44 15.72
N LEU A 408 19.76 -10.51 14.92
CA LEU A 408 21.00 -11.27 14.76
C LEU A 408 22.06 -10.51 13.97
N ALA A 409 21.68 -9.86 12.86
CA ALA A 409 22.59 -9.04 12.07
C ALA A 409 23.20 -7.89 12.89
N LEU A 410 22.38 -7.23 13.70
CA LEU A 410 22.84 -6.14 14.56
C LEU A 410 23.83 -6.60 15.65
N LYS A 411 23.59 -7.78 16.26
CA LYS A 411 24.51 -8.36 17.25
C LYS A 411 25.88 -8.69 16.65
N PHE A 412 25.93 -9.12 15.39
CA PHE A 412 27.18 -9.37 14.68
C PHE A 412 27.91 -8.08 14.30
N LEU A 413 27.18 -7.00 13.96
CA LEU A 413 27.76 -5.70 13.57
C LEU A 413 28.33 -4.90 14.75
N LEU A 414 27.81 -5.11 15.96
CA LEU A 414 28.29 -4.45 17.19
C LEU A 414 29.52 -5.14 17.81
N LYS A 415 29.93 -6.31 17.31
CA LYS A 415 31.15 -6.97 17.78
C LYS A 415 32.34 -6.39 17.01
N ARG A 416 33.13 -5.58 17.71
CA ARG A 416 34.34 -4.90 17.20
C ARG A 416 35.34 -5.87 16.58
#